data_AF-A0A660NLB2-F1
#
_entry.id   AF-A0A660NLB2-F1
#
_cell.length_a   1.000
_cell.length_b   1.000
_cell.length_c   1.000
_cell.angle_alpha   90.00
_cell.angle_beta   90.00
_cell.angle_gamma   90.00
#
_symmetry.space_group_name_H-M   'P 1'
#
loop_
_entity.id
_entity.type
_entity.pdbx_description
1 polymer ?
#
loop_
_entity_poly.entity_id
_entity_poly.type
_entity_poly.pdbx_seq_one_letter_code
_entity_poly.pdbx_strand_id
1 'polypeptide(L)'
;MQHARSAHGTAAQKKVLAIYHRGVVAQMMADRHDPAQVRDAADQMLNSMECLFKTYGEPLLDQRRKKIRELTLNTPERQEAYVAFAAAMNGSVMSTPRHVNCD
;
A
#
# COMPACT_ATOMS: atom_id res chain seq x y z
N MET A 1 28.58 24.19 -0.34
CA MET A 1 27.28 24.52 0.28
C MET A 1 26.45 25.31 -0.71
N GLN A 2 25.23 24.84 -1.04
CA GLN A 2 24.11 25.56 -1.68
C GLN A 2 22.95 24.54 -1.85
N HIS A 3 22.09 24.42 -0.85
CA HIS A 3 20.73 25.00 -0.76
C HIS A 3 19.63 24.22 -1.50
N ALA A 4 18.86 23.47 -0.70
CA ALA A 4 17.40 23.36 -0.70
C ALA A 4 16.67 22.76 -1.93
N ARG A 5 16.40 21.44 -1.85
CA ARG A 5 15.13 20.77 -2.23
C ARG A 5 15.07 19.49 -1.37
N SER A 6 14.09 19.19 -0.53
CA SER A 6 12.87 19.81 -0.04
C SER A 6 12.45 18.90 1.14
N ALA A 7 11.63 19.34 2.09
CA ALA A 7 11.02 18.46 3.11
C ALA A 7 10.04 17.39 2.51
N HIS A 8 10.07 17.24 1.20
CA HIS A 8 9.22 16.41 0.37
C HIS A 8 10.12 15.48 -0.46
N GLY A 9 9.90 14.17 -0.37
CA GLY A 9 10.73 13.14 -1.03
C GLY A 9 10.86 13.30 -2.55
N THR A 10 11.73 12.48 -3.15
CA THR A 10 11.98 12.46 -4.61
C THR A 10 10.69 12.15 -5.40
N ALA A 11 10.68 12.44 -6.71
CA ALA A 11 9.55 12.10 -7.57
C ALA A 11 9.23 10.59 -7.53
N ALA A 12 10.26 9.74 -7.55
CA ALA A 12 10.14 8.28 -7.41
C ALA A 12 9.53 7.89 -6.05
N GLN A 13 9.98 8.51 -4.97
CA GLN A 13 9.43 8.30 -3.62
C GLN A 13 7.94 8.66 -3.54
N LYS A 14 7.55 9.82 -4.06
CA LYS A 14 6.13 10.25 -4.08
C LYS A 14 5.26 9.29 -4.91
N LYS A 15 5.78 8.84 -6.05
CA LYS A 15 5.10 7.90 -6.94
C LYS A 15 4.80 6.57 -6.23
N VAL A 16 5.79 6.02 -5.53
CA VAL A 16 5.62 4.76 -4.78
C VAL A 16 4.65 4.92 -3.61
N LEU A 17 4.63 6.07 -2.93
CA LEU A 17 3.60 6.34 -1.92
C LEU A 17 2.18 6.38 -2.50
N ALA A 18 2.02 6.88 -3.74
CA ALA A 18 0.74 6.84 -4.43
C ALA A 18 0.35 5.40 -4.84
N ILE A 19 1.31 4.58 -5.28
CA ILE A 19 1.09 3.14 -5.52
C ILE A 19 0.62 2.45 -4.24
N TYR A 20 1.28 2.72 -3.11
CA TYR A 20 0.89 2.18 -1.80
C TYR A 20 -0.50 2.64 -1.34
N HIS A 21 -0.81 3.93 -1.49
CA HIS A 21 -2.16 4.44 -1.22
C HIS A 21 -3.21 3.69 -2.05
N ARG A 22 -2.96 3.46 -3.35
CA ARG A 22 -3.88 2.69 -4.20
C ARG A 22 -4.04 1.25 -3.71
N GLY A 23 -2.97 0.60 -3.28
CA GLY A 23 -3.04 -0.74 -2.67
C GLY A 23 -3.93 -0.77 -1.42
N VAL A 24 -3.82 0.21 -0.52
CA VAL A 24 -4.71 0.33 0.65
C VAL A 24 -6.16 0.55 0.24
N VAL A 25 -6.41 1.41 -0.75
CA VAL A 25 -7.76 1.68 -1.26
C VAL A 25 -8.38 0.45 -1.93
N ALA A 26 -7.61 -0.31 -2.71
CA ALA A 26 -8.08 -1.52 -3.38
C ALA A 26 -8.65 -2.52 -2.37
N GLN A 27 -7.99 -2.69 -1.22
CA GLN A 27 -8.49 -3.56 -0.14
C GLN A 27 -9.84 -3.08 0.43
N MET A 28 -10.03 -1.77 0.57
CA MET A 28 -11.31 -1.23 1.07
C MET A 28 -12.46 -1.37 0.06
N MET A 29 -12.14 -1.37 -1.24
CA MET A 29 -13.14 -1.33 -2.33
C MET A 29 -13.47 -2.72 -2.90
N ALA A 30 -12.68 -3.75 -2.59
CA ALA A 30 -12.91 -5.10 -3.11
C ALA A 30 -14.24 -5.68 -2.60
N ASP A 31 -15.05 -6.22 -3.52
CA ASP A 31 -16.16 -7.08 -3.11
C ASP A 31 -15.62 -8.37 -2.49
N ARG A 32 -15.90 -8.56 -1.20
CA ARG A 32 -15.42 -9.70 -0.40
C ARG A 32 -16.08 -11.02 -0.76
N HIS A 33 -17.19 -10.97 -1.50
CA HIS A 33 -17.88 -12.16 -2.00
C HIS A 33 -17.40 -12.59 -3.39
N ASP A 34 -16.55 -11.78 -4.02
CA ASP A 34 -15.91 -12.07 -5.30
C ASP A 34 -14.42 -12.44 -5.08
N PRO A 35 -14.06 -13.73 -5.17
CA PRO A 35 -12.68 -14.18 -4.98
C PRO A 35 -11.68 -13.53 -5.95
N ALA A 36 -12.12 -13.15 -7.15
CA ALA A 36 -11.25 -12.49 -8.12
C ALA A 36 -10.89 -11.08 -7.67
N GLN A 37 -11.86 -10.31 -7.17
CA GLN A 37 -11.61 -8.96 -6.64
C GLN A 37 -10.79 -9.00 -5.35
N VAL A 38 -11.05 -9.96 -4.46
CA VAL A 38 -10.24 -10.17 -3.26
C VAL A 38 -8.78 -10.43 -3.64
N ARG A 39 -8.54 -11.33 -4.60
CA ARG A 39 -7.21 -11.65 -5.07
C ARG A 39 -6.52 -10.45 -5.74
N ASP A 40 -7.22 -9.74 -6.62
CA ASP A 40 -6.66 -8.57 -7.31
C ASP A 40 -6.26 -7.46 -6.33
N ALA A 41 -7.11 -7.13 -5.37
CA ALA A 41 -6.79 -6.15 -4.33
C ALA A 41 -5.60 -6.58 -3.46
N ALA A 42 -5.49 -7.87 -3.19
CA ALA A 42 -4.39 -8.43 -2.42
C ALA A 42 -3.07 -8.39 -3.21
N ASP A 43 -3.10 -8.70 -4.51
CA ASP A 43 -1.95 -8.58 -5.42
C ASP A 43 -1.52 -7.12 -5.57
N GLN A 44 -2.46 -6.18 -5.68
CA GLN A 44 -2.17 -4.73 -5.69
C GLN A 44 -1.46 -4.28 -4.41
N MET A 45 -1.93 -4.73 -3.23
CA MET A 45 -1.26 -4.41 -1.96
C MET A 45 0.15 -5.01 -1.91
N LEU A 46 0.33 -6.29 -2.26
CA LEU A 46 1.65 -6.93 -2.29
C LEU A 46 2.63 -6.19 -3.21
N ASN A 47 2.19 -5.89 -4.43
CA ASN A 47 2.98 -5.13 -5.41
C ASN A 47 3.41 -3.76 -4.82
N SER A 48 2.47 -3.07 -4.19
CA SER A 48 2.73 -1.74 -3.63
C SER A 48 3.70 -1.76 -2.44
N MET A 49 3.63 -2.81 -1.62
CA MET A 49 4.56 -3.02 -0.50
C MET A 49 5.97 -3.31 -1.02
N GLU A 50 6.11 -4.16 -2.03
CA GLU A 50 7.42 -4.44 -2.64
C GLU A 50 8.05 -3.17 -3.24
N CYS A 51 7.26 -2.32 -3.88
CA CYS A 51 7.75 -1.04 -4.38
C CYS A 51 8.20 -0.11 -3.25
N LEU A 52 7.49 -0.10 -2.12
CA LEU A 52 7.92 0.63 -0.93
C LEU A 52 9.26 0.09 -0.40
N PHE A 53 9.42 -1.24 -0.27
CA PHE A 53 10.66 -1.87 0.20
C PHE A 53 11.85 -1.55 -0.70
N LYS A 54 11.66 -1.57 -2.03
CA LYS A 54 12.74 -1.22 -2.99
C LYS A 54 13.13 0.25 -2.97
N THR A 55 12.21 1.12 -2.57
CA THR A 55 12.39 2.59 -2.66
C THR A 55 12.87 3.21 -1.35
N TYR A 56 12.48 2.64 -0.22
CA TYR A 56 12.80 3.14 1.10
C TYR A 56 13.56 2.08 1.90
N GLY A 57 14.70 2.49 2.47
CA GLY A 57 15.33 1.74 3.56
C GLY A 57 14.63 1.98 4.90
N GLU A 58 14.86 1.09 5.86
CA GLU A 58 14.48 1.32 7.25
C GLU A 58 15.34 2.43 7.89
N PRO A 59 14.80 3.28 8.78
CA PRO A 59 13.45 3.26 9.36
C PRO A 59 12.42 4.10 8.58
N LEU A 60 12.82 4.72 7.47
CA LEU A 60 11.95 5.63 6.71
C LEU A 60 10.76 4.90 6.09
N LEU A 61 10.95 3.64 5.69
CA LEU A 61 9.88 2.80 5.19
C LEU A 61 8.69 2.74 6.16
N ASP A 62 8.94 2.35 7.40
CA ASP A 62 7.89 2.21 8.42
C ASP A 62 7.17 3.53 8.71
N GLN A 63 7.92 4.63 8.81
CA GLN A 63 7.36 5.96 9.01
C GLN A 63 6.44 6.37 7.85
N ARG A 64 6.87 6.16 6.61
CA ARG A 64 6.09 6.54 5.41
C ARG A 64 4.87 5.64 5.23
N ARG A 65 5.02 4.33 5.44
CA ARG A 65 3.92 3.35 5.42
C ARG A 65 2.84 3.73 6.43
N LYS A 66 3.24 3.99 7.68
CA LYS A 66 2.31 4.40 8.75
C LYS A 66 1.59 5.70 8.39
N LYS A 67 2.33 6.71 7.92
CA LYS A 67 1.73 8.00 7.57
C LYS A 67 0.70 7.88 6.45
N ILE A 68 0.96 7.09 5.41
CA ILE A 68 -0.02 6.87 4.34
C ILE A 68 -1.23 6.08 4.86
N ARG A 69 -1.05 5.05 5.71
CA ARG A 69 -2.18 4.36 6.34
C ARG A 69 -3.06 5.31 7.14
N GLU A 70 -2.48 6.16 7.99
CA GLU A 70 -3.24 7.14 8.78
C GLU A 70 -4.03 8.12 7.90
N LEU A 71 -3.45 8.59 6.81
CA LEU A 71 -4.11 9.51 5.88
C LEU A 71 -5.21 8.81 5.06
N THR A 72 -5.05 7.52 4.78
CA THR A 72 -5.99 6.75 3.97
C THR A 72 -7.15 6.22 4.81
N LEU A 73 -6.86 5.67 5.98
CA LEU A 73 -7.82 5.08 6.93
C LEU A 73 -8.28 6.12 7.96
N ASN A 74 -8.56 7.34 7.50
CA ASN A 74 -8.81 8.50 8.35
C ASN A 74 -10.27 8.64 8.84
N THR A 75 -11.13 7.66 8.55
CA THR A 75 -12.50 7.59 9.07
C THR A 75 -12.80 6.19 9.60
N PRO A 76 -13.76 6.03 10.54
CA PRO A 76 -14.15 4.72 11.05
C PRO A 76 -14.58 3.74 9.96
N GLU A 77 -15.33 4.19 8.96
CA GLU A 77 -15.86 3.35 7.87
C GLU A 77 -14.72 2.80 7.00
N ARG A 78 -13.70 3.62 6.74
CA ARG A 78 -12.50 3.19 6.00
C ARG A 78 -11.69 2.18 6.78
N GLN A 79 -11.52 2.42 8.09
CA GLN A 79 -10.85 1.47 8.97
C GLN A 79 -11.60 0.13 9.04
N GLU A 80 -12.94 0.16 9.14
CA GLU A 80 -13.78 -1.03 9.15
C GLU A 80 -13.69 -1.81 7.82
N ALA A 81 -13.79 -1.12 6.68
CA ALA A 81 -13.65 -1.75 5.37
C ALA A 81 -12.28 -2.44 5.21
N TYR A 82 -11.21 -1.76 5.63
CA TYR A 82 -9.85 -2.32 5.62
C TYR A 82 -9.72 -3.57 6.50
N VAL A 83 -10.28 -3.56 7.71
CA VAL A 83 -10.25 -4.72 8.62
C VAL A 83 -11.08 -5.88 8.09
N ALA A 84 -12.24 -5.60 7.49
CA ALA A 84 -13.10 -6.63 6.93
C ALA A 84 -12.46 -7.35 5.74
N PHE A 85 -11.64 -6.65 4.93
CA PHE A 85 -10.82 -7.29 3.91
C PHE A 85 -9.80 -8.26 4.52
N ALA A 86 -9.11 -7.85 5.59
CA ALA A 86 -8.15 -8.72 6.28
C ALA A 86 -8.83 -9.99 6.84
N ALA A 87 -10.07 -9.87 7.33
CA ALA A 87 -10.86 -11.01 7.77
C ALA A 87 -11.21 -11.97 6.62
N ALA A 88 -11.58 -11.44 5.44
CA ALA A 88 -11.88 -12.24 4.25
C ALA A 88 -10.65 -13.01 3.72
N MET A 89 -9.45 -12.48 3.96
CA MET A 89 -8.17 -13.11 3.59
C MET A 89 -7.64 -14.09 4.63
N ASN A 90 -8.30 -14.26 5.79
CA ASN A 90 -7.78 -15.10 6.86
C ASN A 90 -7.56 -16.56 6.40
N GLY A 91 -6.36 -17.09 6.64
CA GLY A 91 -5.96 -18.44 6.18
C GLY A 91 -5.58 -18.55 4.70
N SER A 92 -5.68 -17.47 3.92
CA SER A 92 -5.23 -17.45 2.52
C SER A 92 -3.71 -17.32 2.43
N VAL A 93 -3.09 -18.11 1.55
CA VAL A 93 -1.66 -18.02 1.22
C VAL A 93 -1.51 -17.37 -0.15
N MET A 94 -0.70 -16.33 -0.23
CA MET A 94 -0.38 -15.67 -1.48
C MET A 94 1.12 -15.75 -1.78
N SER A 95 1.44 -15.90 -3.06
CA SER A 95 2.83 -15.86 -3.51
C SER A 95 3.21 -14.42 -3.84
N THR A 96 4.39 -14.01 -3.39
CA THR A 96 4.95 -12.72 -3.80
C THR A 96 5.12 -12.69 -5.33
N PRO A 97 4.68 -11.64 -6.02
CA PRO A 97 4.85 -11.51 -7.46
C PRO A 97 6.34 -11.55 -7.86
N ARG A 98 6.68 -12.35 -8.88
CA ARG A 98 8.07 -12.50 -9.38
C ARG A 98 8.63 -11.20 -10.00
N HIS A 99 7.73 -10.38 -10.54
CA HIS A 99 8.04 -9.09 -11.15
C HIS A 99 7.03 -8.06 -10.66
N VAL A 100 7.56 -6.92 -10.21
CA VAL A 100 6.78 -5.77 -9.75
C VAL A 100 7.17 -4.57 -10.59
N ASN A 101 6.17 -3.95 -11.21
CA ASN A 101 6.35 -2.67 -11.87
C ASN A 101 6.14 -1.56 -10.83
N CYS A 102 7.22 -0.87 -10.48
CA CYS A 102 7.21 0.27 -9.56
C CYS A 102 7.21 1.61 -10.29
N ASP A 103 7.02 1.57 -11.61
CA ASP A 103 6.77 2.72 -12.45
C ASP A 103 5.25 3.05 -12.52
#